data_AF-A0A8C6JE92-F1
#
_entry.id   AF-A0A8C6JE92-F1
#
_cell.length_a   1.000
_cell.length_b   1.000
_cell.length_c   1.000
_cell.angle_alpha   90.00
_cell.angle_beta   90.00
_cell.angle_gamma   90.00
#
_symmetry.space_group_name_H-M   'P 1'
#
loop_
_entity.id
_entity.type
_entity.pdbx_description
1 polymer ?
#
loop_
_entity_poly.entity_id
_entity_poly.type
_entity_poly.pdbx_seq_one_letter_code
_entity_poly.pdbx_strand_id
1 'polypeptide(L)'
;MLGVLGLCAALALLPAAAAQDVAGDCSQYTNRSCEECLKNVTCLWCASSGRCVEYPVRRLLPPADLCELHSARWGVCWVNFEALIIAMSVVGGIILIMLGVCCCCCCCKKKSKKPDKEDERMARERERRRVRQEERRAEMKSRHDEIRRKYGLFKEENPYAKFEN
;
A
#
# COMPACT_ATOMS: atom_id res chain seq x y z
N MET A 1 7.10 3.21 -1.73
CA MET A 1 6.24 3.00 -2.93
C MET A 1 6.31 1.57 -3.46
N LEU A 2 7.49 0.92 -3.50
CA LEU A 2 7.62 -0.49 -3.91
C LEU A 2 6.88 -1.48 -2.97
N GLY A 3 6.84 -1.23 -1.67
CA GLY A 3 6.18 -2.12 -0.70
C GLY A 3 4.65 -2.19 -0.81
N VAL A 4 3.98 -1.09 -1.19
CA VAL A 4 2.50 -1.05 -1.33
C VAL A 4 2.06 -1.70 -2.65
N LEU A 5 2.81 -1.47 -3.73
CA LEU A 5 2.61 -2.14 -5.02
C LEU A 5 2.85 -3.66 -4.91
N GLY A 6 3.85 -4.09 -4.13
CA GLY A 6 4.11 -5.50 -3.86
C GLY A 6 3.01 -6.19 -3.05
N LEU A 7 2.43 -5.50 -2.06
CA LEU A 7 1.31 -6.03 -1.26
C LEU A 7 0.02 -6.17 -2.09
N CYS A 8 -0.25 -5.22 -2.99
CA CYS A 8 -1.39 -5.30 -3.91
C CYS A 8 -1.21 -6.42 -4.96
N ALA A 9 0.01 -6.62 -5.47
CA ALA A 9 0.29 -7.71 -6.40
C ALA A 9 0.18 -9.10 -5.72
N ALA A 10 0.59 -9.21 -4.45
CA ALA A 10 0.46 -10.45 -3.67
C ALA A 10 -1.00 -10.81 -3.37
N LEU A 11 -1.87 -9.82 -3.11
CA LEU A 11 -3.31 -10.03 -2.92
C LEU A 11 -4.04 -10.41 -4.22
N ALA A 12 -3.57 -9.92 -5.37
CA ALA A 12 -4.11 -10.29 -6.69
C ALA A 12 -3.68 -11.68 -7.17
N LEU A 13 -2.68 -12.29 -6.53
CA LEU A 13 -2.18 -13.64 -6.83
C LEU A 13 -2.78 -14.73 -5.93
N LEU A 14 -3.69 -14.38 -5.00
CA LEU A 14 -4.47 -15.42 -4.34
C LEU A 14 -5.34 -16.11 -5.39
N PRO A 15 -5.23 -17.44 -5.55
CA PRO A 15 -6.21 -18.15 -6.36
C PRO A 15 -7.57 -17.89 -5.74
N ALA A 16 -8.47 -17.29 -6.52
CA ALA A 16 -9.89 -17.30 -6.20
C ALA A 16 -10.28 -18.77 -6.06
N ALA A 17 -10.49 -19.23 -4.83
CA ALA A 17 -11.08 -20.53 -4.58
C ALA A 17 -12.47 -20.49 -5.19
N ALA A 18 -12.58 -20.98 -6.43
CA ALA A 18 -13.85 -21.22 -7.06
C ALA A 18 -14.61 -22.18 -6.15
N ALA A 19 -15.70 -21.68 -5.55
CA ALA A 19 -16.70 -22.52 -4.92
C ALA A 19 -17.15 -23.51 -6.00
N GLN A 20 -16.79 -24.78 -5.84
CA GLN A 20 -17.28 -25.83 -6.73
C GLN A 20 -18.77 -26.01 -6.39
N ASP A 21 -19.63 -25.47 -7.25
CA ASP A 21 -21.08 -25.68 -7.21
C ASP A 21 -21.39 -27.15 -7.53
N VAL A 22 -21.30 -28.01 -6.52
CA VAL A 22 -21.98 -29.30 -6.54
C VAL A 22 -23.41 -29.02 -6.11
N ALA A 23 -24.31 -28.90 -7.08
CA ALA A 23 -25.75 -28.83 -6.85
C ALA A 23 -26.24 -30.16 -6.23
N GLY A 24 -26.05 -30.28 -4.92
CA GLY A 24 -26.64 -31.34 -4.10
C GLY A 24 -28.02 -30.88 -3.63
N ASP A 25 -28.98 -31.81 -3.59
CA ASP A 25 -30.30 -31.56 -3.04
C ASP A 25 -30.22 -31.24 -1.54
N CYS A 26 -30.12 -29.94 -1.21
CA CYS A 26 -30.00 -29.43 0.16
C CYS A 26 -31.19 -29.84 1.05
N SER A 27 -32.34 -30.12 0.43
CA SER A 27 -33.59 -30.40 1.15
C SER A 27 -33.50 -31.66 2.03
N GLN A 28 -32.64 -32.62 1.69
CA GLN A 28 -32.44 -33.86 2.45
C GLN A 28 -31.88 -33.65 3.86
N TYR A 29 -31.26 -32.50 4.13
CA TYR A 29 -30.71 -32.17 5.45
C TYR A 29 -31.67 -31.33 6.30
N THR A 30 -32.91 -31.14 5.85
CA THR A 30 -33.96 -30.48 6.63
C THR A 30 -34.26 -31.25 7.92
N ASN A 31 -34.44 -30.54 9.04
CA ASN A 31 -34.59 -31.08 10.40
C ASN A 31 -33.40 -31.88 10.94
N ARG A 32 -32.21 -31.76 10.34
CA ARG A 32 -30.97 -32.32 10.91
C ARG A 32 -30.21 -31.26 11.69
N SER A 33 -28.89 -31.23 11.56
CA SER A 33 -28.04 -30.20 12.14
C SER A 33 -27.60 -29.17 11.10
N CYS A 34 -27.33 -27.98 11.59
CA CYS A 34 -26.82 -26.88 10.80
C CYS A 34 -25.44 -27.19 10.19
N GLU A 35 -24.58 -27.93 10.91
CA GLU A 35 -23.27 -28.32 10.36
C GLU A 35 -23.41 -29.32 9.20
N GLU A 36 -24.40 -30.22 9.24
CA GLU A 36 -24.64 -31.16 8.15
C GLU A 36 -25.14 -30.45 6.89
N CYS A 37 -26.07 -29.49 7.04
CA CYS A 37 -26.59 -28.68 5.95
C CYS A 37 -25.50 -27.82 5.29
N LEU A 38 -24.65 -27.19 6.09
CA LEU A 38 -23.65 -26.22 5.62
C LEU A 38 -22.33 -26.83 5.14
N LYS A 39 -22.24 -28.17 5.03
CA LYS A 39 -21.11 -28.83 4.35
C LYS A 39 -20.97 -28.35 2.90
N ASN A 40 -22.10 -28.05 2.26
CA ASN A 40 -22.16 -27.49 0.91
C ASN A 40 -22.41 -25.98 1.01
N VAL A 41 -21.53 -25.19 0.39
CA VAL A 41 -21.66 -23.73 0.32
C VAL A 41 -22.82 -23.26 -0.57
N THR A 42 -23.44 -24.18 -1.32
CA THR A 42 -24.65 -23.95 -2.10
C THR A 42 -25.93 -24.00 -1.26
N CYS A 43 -25.87 -24.52 -0.03
CA CYS A 43 -27.01 -24.66 0.86
C CYS A 43 -27.09 -23.51 1.89
N LEU A 44 -28.33 -23.19 2.29
CA LEU A 44 -28.69 -22.21 3.31
C LEU A 44 -29.46 -22.92 4.43
N TRP A 45 -29.08 -22.67 5.68
CA TRP A 45 -29.80 -23.16 6.85
C TRP A 45 -30.66 -22.07 7.47
N CYS A 46 -31.93 -22.37 7.73
CA CYS A 46 -32.85 -21.49 8.45
C CYS A 46 -33.07 -22.00 9.88
N ALA A 47 -32.58 -21.26 10.88
CA ALA A 47 -32.70 -21.73 12.28
C ALA A 47 -34.10 -21.57 12.88
N SER A 48 -34.92 -20.63 12.39
CA SER A 48 -36.28 -20.45 12.89
C SER A 48 -37.19 -21.63 12.53
N SER A 49 -37.02 -22.20 11.34
CA SER A 49 -37.86 -23.31 10.83
C SER A 49 -37.14 -24.67 10.74
N GLY A 50 -35.83 -24.72 11.02
CA GLY A 50 -35.03 -25.95 10.94
C GLY A 50 -34.88 -26.53 9.54
N ARG A 51 -35.01 -25.70 8.49
CA ARG A 51 -35.00 -26.14 7.09
C ARG A 51 -33.65 -25.86 6.43
N CYS A 52 -33.20 -26.83 5.62
CA CYS A 52 -32.05 -26.67 4.74
C CYS A 52 -32.57 -26.51 3.31
N VAL A 53 -32.26 -25.38 2.68
CA VAL A 53 -32.74 -25.05 1.32
C VAL A 53 -31.57 -24.64 0.46
N GLU A 54 -31.70 -24.82 -0.85
CA GLU A 54 -30.66 -24.35 -1.77
C GLU A 54 -30.64 -22.82 -1.79
N TYR A 55 -29.46 -22.23 -1.63
CA TYR A 55 -29.31 -20.78 -1.61
C TYR A 55 -29.59 -20.23 -3.01
N PRO A 56 -30.60 -19.36 -3.18
CA PRO A 56 -30.97 -18.88 -4.50
C PRO A 56 -29.93 -17.88 -5.01
N VAL A 57 -28.87 -18.36 -5.67
CA VAL A 57 -27.81 -17.54 -6.31
C VAL A 57 -28.35 -16.50 -7.31
N ARG A 58 -29.59 -16.67 -7.78
CA ARG A 58 -30.29 -15.72 -8.65
C ARG A 58 -30.71 -14.43 -7.94
N ARG A 59 -30.83 -14.44 -6.61
CA ARG A 59 -31.26 -13.28 -5.80
C ARG A 59 -30.25 -13.02 -4.70
N LEU A 60 -29.65 -11.83 -4.72
CA LEU A 60 -28.57 -11.43 -3.81
C LEU A 60 -28.93 -11.59 -2.32
N LEU A 61 -30.21 -11.43 -1.96
CA LEU A 61 -30.73 -11.70 -0.63
C LEU A 61 -31.86 -12.73 -0.73
N PRO A 62 -31.86 -13.77 0.12
CA PRO A 62 -33.01 -14.66 0.23
C PRO A 62 -34.21 -13.81 0.69
N PRO A 63 -35.39 -13.99 0.09
CA PRO A 63 -36.58 -13.24 0.48
C PRO A 63 -36.92 -13.54 1.94
N ALA A 64 -37.36 -12.51 2.68
CA ALA A 64 -37.74 -12.62 4.09
C ALA A 64 -38.83 -13.68 4.33
N ASP A 65 -39.64 -13.96 3.31
CA ASP A 65 -40.69 -14.98 3.33
C ASP A 65 -40.14 -16.41 3.50
N LEU A 66 -38.91 -16.69 3.07
CA LEU A 66 -38.27 -18.00 3.24
C LEU A 66 -37.59 -18.13 4.61
N CYS A 67 -36.89 -17.08 5.05
CA CYS A 67 -36.21 -17.04 6.34
C CYS A 67 -35.83 -15.59 6.69
N GLU A 68 -35.97 -15.20 7.95
CA GLU A 68 -35.46 -13.91 8.40
C GLU A 68 -33.93 -13.87 8.32
N LEU A 69 -33.40 -12.73 7.86
CA LEU A 69 -31.97 -12.53 7.60
C LEU A 69 -31.08 -12.80 8.83
N HIS A 70 -31.60 -12.50 10.03
CA HIS A 70 -30.92 -12.76 11.30
C HIS A 70 -30.86 -14.26 11.66
N SER A 71 -31.82 -15.06 11.20
CA SER A 71 -31.91 -16.50 11.50
C SER A 71 -31.29 -17.40 10.42
N ALA A 72 -31.06 -16.84 9.23
CA ALA A 72 -30.40 -17.49 8.11
C ALA A 72 -28.89 -17.63 8.37
N ARG A 73 -28.33 -18.80 8.02
CA ARG A 73 -26.91 -19.14 8.16
C ARG A 73 -26.39 -19.71 6.85
N TRP A 74 -25.17 -19.34 6.47
CA TRP A 74 -24.54 -19.72 5.21
C TRP A 74 -23.04 -19.96 5.41
N GLY A 75 -22.53 -21.09 4.93
CA GLY A 75 -21.11 -21.51 5.05
C GLY A 75 -20.64 -21.84 6.47
N VAL A 76 -21.11 -21.11 7.49
CA VAL A 76 -20.80 -21.30 8.91
C VAL A 76 -22.06 -21.22 9.76
N CYS A 77 -22.12 -22.03 10.83
CA CYS A 77 -23.32 -22.12 11.66
C CYS A 77 -23.38 -21.08 12.79
N TRP A 78 -22.23 -20.59 13.23
CA TRP A 78 -22.14 -19.69 14.39
C TRP A 78 -22.35 -18.20 14.04
N VAL A 79 -22.31 -17.84 12.75
CA VAL A 79 -22.52 -16.46 12.27
C VAL A 79 -23.81 -16.38 11.44
N ASN A 80 -24.60 -15.33 11.70
CA ASN A 80 -25.81 -15.05 10.92
C ASN A 80 -25.46 -14.46 9.56
N PHE A 81 -26.34 -14.64 8.57
CA PHE A 81 -26.15 -14.14 7.21
C PHE A 81 -25.99 -12.62 7.16
N GLU A 82 -26.72 -11.89 8.01
CA GLU A 82 -26.58 -10.45 8.19
C GLU A 82 -25.15 -10.05 8.59
N ALA A 83 -24.57 -10.71 9.59
CA ALA A 83 -23.22 -10.44 10.05
C ALA A 83 -22.15 -10.81 9.00
N LEU A 84 -22.39 -11.85 8.19
CA LEU A 84 -21.51 -12.21 7.06
C LEU A 84 -21.49 -11.11 5.99
N ILE A 85 -22.66 -10.55 5.63
CA ILE A 85 -22.75 -9.44 4.66
C ILE A 85 -22.01 -8.22 5.21
N ILE A 86 -22.25 -7.86 6.48
CA ILE A 86 -21.57 -6.73 7.11
C ILE A 86 -20.06 -6.94 7.07
N ALA A 87 -19.55 -8.11 7.46
CA ALA A 87 -18.13 -8.41 7.42
C ALA A 87 -17.53 -8.27 6.01
N MET A 88 -18.18 -8.83 4.98
CA MET A 88 -17.73 -8.71 3.59
C MET A 88 -17.75 -7.27 3.09
N SER A 89 -18.77 -6.49 3.49
CA SER A 89 -18.86 -5.07 3.14
C SER A 89 -17.75 -4.24 3.78
N VAL A 90 -17.38 -4.53 5.03
CA VAL A 90 -16.28 -3.85 5.74
C VAL A 90 -14.94 -4.19 5.11
N VAL A 91 -14.68 -5.47 4.84
CA VAL A 91 -13.44 -5.90 4.16
C VAL A 91 -13.34 -5.27 2.77
N GLY A 92 -14.42 -5.35 1.97
CA GLY A 92 -14.48 -4.71 0.66
C GLY A 92 -14.29 -3.19 0.73
N GLY A 93 -14.93 -2.53 1.70
CA GLY A 93 -14.80 -1.10 1.94
C GLY A 93 -13.37 -0.67 2.29
N ILE A 94 -12.70 -1.40 3.19
CA ILE A 94 -11.29 -1.15 3.53
C ILE A 94 -10.41 -1.30 2.29
N ILE A 95 -10.61 -2.35 1.49
CA ILE A 95 -9.85 -2.56 0.25
C ILE A 95 -10.06 -1.41 -0.73
N LEU A 96 -11.31 -0.98 -0.95
CA LEU A 96 -11.63 0.13 -1.84
C LEU A 96 -11.03 1.46 -1.36
N ILE A 97 -11.09 1.73 -0.05
CA ILE A 97 -10.49 2.94 0.54
C ILE A 97 -8.96 2.89 0.40
N MET A 98 -8.34 1.74 0.67
CA MET A 98 -6.90 1.56 0.52
C MET A 98 -6.45 1.76 -0.92
N LEU A 99 -7.19 1.22 -1.90
CA LEU A 99 -6.94 1.44 -3.33
C LEU A 99 -7.17 2.91 -3.70
N GLY A 100 -8.26 3.53 -3.26
CA GLY A 100 -8.58 4.93 -3.51
C GLY A 100 -7.50 5.86 -2.99
N VAL A 101 -7.08 5.70 -1.74
CA VAL A 101 -6.01 6.50 -1.12
C VAL A 101 -4.66 6.20 -1.77
N CYS A 102 -4.34 4.94 -2.05
CA CYS A 102 -3.09 4.58 -2.73
C CYS A 102 -3.04 5.19 -4.14
N CYS A 103 -4.10 5.08 -4.93
CA CYS A 103 -4.20 5.67 -6.27
C CYS A 103 -4.19 7.20 -6.23
N CYS A 104 -4.95 7.84 -5.35
CA CYS A 104 -4.96 9.30 -5.20
C CYS A 104 -3.59 9.81 -4.73
N CYS A 105 -2.97 9.20 -3.71
CA CYS A 105 -1.68 9.65 -3.19
C CYS A 105 -0.51 9.33 -4.12
N CYS A 106 -0.55 8.22 -4.88
CA CYS A 106 0.55 7.82 -5.78
C CYS A 106 0.42 8.41 -7.20
N CYS A 107 -0.80 8.61 -7.71
CA CYS A 107 -1.03 9.14 -9.06
C CYS A 107 -1.22 10.67 -9.05
N CYS A 108 -1.86 11.27 -8.04
CA CYS A 108 -1.99 12.73 -7.96
C CYS A 108 -0.66 13.40 -7.56
N LYS A 109 0.21 12.75 -6.77
CA LYS A 109 1.58 13.26 -6.51
C LYS A 109 2.50 13.22 -7.73
N LYS A 110 2.22 12.37 -8.74
CA LYS A 110 2.98 12.38 -10.00
C LYS A 110 2.64 13.60 -10.87
N LYS A 111 1.45 14.21 -10.71
CA LYS A 111 1.09 15.45 -11.42
C LYS A 111 1.71 16.70 -10.79
N SER A 112 2.09 16.63 -9.50
CA SER A 112 2.94 17.62 -8.84
C SER A 112 4.43 17.25 -8.93
N LYS A 113 4.89 16.64 -10.03
CA LYS A 113 6.33 16.57 -10.33
C LYS A 113 6.84 17.96 -10.71
N LYS A 114 7.07 18.80 -9.70
CA LYS A 114 8.15 19.79 -9.70
C LYS A 114 9.05 19.74 -8.44
N PRO A 115 9.21 18.63 -7.68
CA PRO A 115 10.30 18.59 -6.71
C PRO A 115 11.66 18.69 -7.42
N ASP A 116 11.81 18.05 -8.59
CA ASP A 116 13.05 18.05 -9.37
C ASP A 116 13.48 19.48 -9.81
N LYS A 117 12.52 20.32 -10.21
CA LYS A 117 12.83 21.69 -10.67
C LYS A 117 13.18 22.65 -9.53
N GLU A 118 12.59 22.46 -8.35
CA GLU A 118 12.92 23.24 -7.14
C GLU A 118 14.26 22.77 -6.55
N ASP A 119 14.49 21.46 -6.50
CA ASP A 119 15.73 20.86 -6.01
C ASP A 119 16.92 21.22 -6.92
N GLU A 120 16.73 21.21 -8.24
CA GLU A 120 17.76 21.64 -9.20
C GLU A 120 18.06 23.15 -9.07
N ARG A 121 17.04 23.98 -8.78
CA ARG A 121 17.24 25.41 -8.49
C ARG A 121 18.02 25.62 -7.19
N MET A 122 17.69 24.87 -6.13
CA MET A 122 18.42 24.91 -4.87
C MET A 122 19.86 24.41 -5.02
N ALA A 123 20.11 23.39 -5.85
CA ALA A 123 21.45 22.90 -6.15
C ALA A 123 22.29 23.97 -6.87
N ARG A 124 21.74 24.60 -7.92
CA ARG A 124 22.39 25.71 -8.65
C ARG A 124 22.67 26.90 -7.74
N GLU A 125 21.79 27.21 -6.80
CA GLU A 125 22.00 28.32 -5.87
C GLU A 125 23.11 28.01 -4.84
N ARG A 126 23.14 26.77 -4.32
CA ARG A 126 24.22 26.31 -3.43
C ARG A 126 25.58 26.36 -4.13
N GLU A 127 25.64 25.93 -5.39
CA GLU A 127 26.86 26.02 -6.20
C GLU A 127 27.30 27.48 -6.41
N ARG A 128 26.37 28.38 -6.77
CA ARG A 128 26.67 29.83 -6.89
C ARG A 128 27.14 30.47 -5.58
N ARG A 129 26.71 29.95 -4.42
CA ARG A 129 27.18 30.41 -3.11
C ARG A 129 28.58 29.88 -2.82
N ARG A 130 28.86 28.61 -3.16
CA ARG A 130 30.19 28.00 -3.04
C ARG A 130 31.22 28.71 -3.91
N VAL A 131 30.92 28.92 -5.18
CA VAL A 131 31.82 29.63 -6.12
C VAL A 131 32.15 31.04 -5.60
N ARG A 132 31.15 31.79 -5.13
CA ARG A 132 31.39 33.14 -4.55
C ARG A 132 32.21 33.11 -3.25
N GLN A 133 32.13 32.04 -2.46
CA GLN A 133 32.98 31.87 -1.29
C GLN A 133 34.41 31.49 -1.68
N GLU A 134 34.57 30.61 -2.67
CA GLU A 134 35.87 30.18 -3.20
C GLU A 134 36.59 31.34 -3.89
N GLU A 135 35.89 32.16 -4.67
CA GLU A 135 36.42 33.36 -5.31
C GLU A 135 36.97 34.35 -4.27
N ARG A 136 36.19 34.67 -3.22
CA ARG A 136 36.66 35.53 -2.13
C ARG A 136 37.86 34.95 -1.38
N ARG A 137 37.90 33.62 -1.18
CA ARG A 137 39.03 32.95 -0.54
C ARG A 137 40.28 32.98 -1.43
N ALA A 138 40.13 32.79 -2.73
CA ALA A 138 41.21 32.85 -3.71
C ALA A 138 41.75 34.27 -3.84
N GLU A 139 40.87 35.28 -3.87
CA GLU A 139 41.24 36.69 -3.87
C GLU A 139 42.00 37.07 -2.61
N MET A 140 41.50 36.73 -1.41
CA MET A 140 42.22 37.01 -0.17
C MET A 140 43.59 36.30 -0.13
N LYS A 141 43.67 35.07 -0.64
CA LYS A 141 44.93 34.31 -0.72
C LYS A 141 45.90 34.96 -1.69
N SER A 142 45.47 35.37 -2.88
CA SER A 142 46.34 36.01 -3.86
C SER A 142 46.86 37.35 -3.35
N ARG A 143 46.03 38.17 -2.70
CA ARG A 143 46.48 39.43 -2.07
C ARG A 143 47.47 39.17 -0.93
N HIS A 144 47.23 38.16 -0.09
CA HIS A 144 48.18 37.78 0.96
C HIS A 144 49.51 37.29 0.38
N ASP A 145 49.47 36.47 -0.66
CA ASP A 145 50.67 35.92 -1.29
C ASP A 145 51.45 37.03 -2.02
N GLU A 146 50.78 37.99 -2.66
CA GLU A 146 51.40 39.18 -3.26
C GLU A 146 52.11 40.05 -2.22
N ILE A 147 51.47 40.32 -1.07
CA ILE A 147 52.10 41.02 0.07
C ILE A 147 53.32 40.24 0.56
N ARG A 148 53.19 38.92 0.76
CA ARG A 148 54.29 38.06 1.22
C ARG A 148 55.49 38.15 0.25
N ARG A 149 55.24 38.21 -1.06
CA ARG A 149 56.30 38.38 -2.09
C ARG A 149 56.94 39.77 -2.02
N LYS A 150 56.13 40.83 -1.91
CA LYS A 150 56.59 42.22 -1.87
C LYS A 150 57.54 42.50 -0.71
N TYR A 151 57.33 41.88 0.45
CA TYR A 151 58.15 42.05 1.64
C TYR A 151 59.21 40.95 1.82
N GLY A 152 59.50 40.15 0.78
CA GLY A 152 60.56 39.13 0.82
C GLY A 152 60.31 37.97 1.79
N LEU A 153 59.06 37.80 2.23
CA LEU A 153 58.65 36.75 3.17
C LEU A 153 58.24 35.45 2.45
N PHE A 154 58.33 35.43 1.12
CA PHE A 154 58.49 34.19 0.35
C PHE A 154 59.94 33.79 0.52
N LYS A 155 60.22 32.86 1.44
CA LYS A 155 61.42 32.04 1.34
C LYS A 155 61.39 31.43 -0.06
N GLU A 156 62.37 31.76 -0.89
CA GLU A 156 62.90 30.84 -1.90
C GLU A 156 62.72 29.41 -1.40
N GLU A 157 62.18 28.52 -2.23
CA GLU A 157 62.08 27.08 -1.93
C GLU A 157 63.32 26.66 -1.16
N ASN A 158 63.15 26.30 0.12
CA ASN A 158 64.28 26.08 1.00
C ASN A 158 65.19 25.02 0.35
N PRO A 159 66.43 25.36 -0.07
CA PRO A 159 67.30 24.42 -0.78
C PRO A 159 67.67 23.18 0.06
N TYR A 160 67.36 23.20 1.36
CA TYR A 160 67.60 22.11 2.31
C TYR A 160 66.47 21.06 2.43
N ALA A 161 65.31 21.23 1.78
CA ALA A 161 64.25 20.21 1.85
C ALA A 161 64.55 18.91 1.05
N LYS A 162 65.69 18.86 0.35
CA LYS A 162 66.11 17.72 -0.49
C LYS A 162 66.87 16.62 0.27
N PHE A 163 67.14 16.80 1.56
CA PHE A 163 67.95 15.84 2.35
C PHE A 163 67.16 15.04 3.41
N GLU A 164 65.83 15.10 3.41
CA GLU A 164 64.98 14.31 4.32
C GLU A 164 64.02 13.35 3.58
N ASN A 165 64.57 12.47 2.73
CA ASN A 165 64.13 11.07 2.58
C ASN A 165 65.16 10.28 1.79
#